data_AF-A0A352KZB7-F1
#
_entry.id   AF-A0A352KZB7-F1
#
_cell.length_a   1.000
_cell.length_b   1.000
_cell.length_c   1.000
_cell.angle_alpha   90.00
_cell.angle_beta   90.00
_cell.angle_gamma   90.00
#
_symmetry.space_group_name_H-M   'P 1'
#
loop_
_entity.id
_entity.type
_entity.pdbx_description
1 polymer ?
#
loop_
_entity_poly.entity_id
_entity_poly.type
_entity_poly.pdbx_seq_one_letter_code
_entity_poly.pdbx_strand_id
1 'polypeptide(L)'
;MREPANFGRCHYVGMLLSCGLLLLQVGCSGGDAATPLSEPRTEAPQQWREGGRQWSLAGDYGAADDSLLEKYFRMQPDLAGSPDLAGQPLVFTSGASDRQYVWLRQAVDGTYWYSVRYAGGRFSAQSGQGVPWPLATEPAGVR
;
A
#
# COMPACT_ATOMS: atom_id res chain seq x y z
N MET A 1 -55.49 8.66 41.47
CA MET A 1 -54.97 9.81 42.25
C MET A 1 -53.97 10.52 41.32
N ARG A 2 -54.43 11.53 40.57
CA ARG A 2 -54.15 12.98 40.73
C ARG A 2 -52.66 13.32 40.82
N GLU A 3 -52.17 14.00 39.77
CA GLU A 3 -50.92 14.79 39.68
C GLU A 3 -50.96 16.02 40.64
N PRO A 4 -50.03 16.99 40.53
CA PRO A 4 -48.73 17.08 41.19
C PRO A 4 -48.67 18.30 42.14
N ALA A 5 -47.55 18.55 42.83
CA ALA A 5 -47.34 19.84 43.49
C ALA A 5 -45.88 20.30 43.41
N ASN A 6 -45.71 21.40 42.68
CA ASN A 6 -44.62 22.33 42.76
C ASN A 6 -44.34 22.76 44.21
N PHE A 7 -43.06 22.95 44.56
CA PHE A 7 -42.70 24.01 45.49
C PHE A 7 -41.38 24.63 45.07
N GLY A 8 -41.49 25.82 44.48
CA GLY A 8 -40.34 26.67 44.21
C GLY A 8 -39.78 27.26 45.49
N ARG A 9 -38.50 27.61 45.44
CA ARG A 9 -37.96 28.72 46.23
C ARG A 9 -36.70 29.25 45.56
N CYS A 10 -36.87 30.30 44.77
CA CYS A 10 -35.78 31.20 44.44
C CYS A 10 -35.38 31.96 45.71
N HIS A 11 -34.11 31.89 46.10
CA HIS A 11 -33.48 32.98 46.83
C HIS A 11 -32.16 33.32 46.14
N TYR A 12 -32.11 34.57 45.72
CA TYR A 12 -30.96 35.29 45.17
C TYR A 12 -29.86 35.48 46.23
N VAL A 13 -28.73 35.98 45.73
CA VAL A 13 -27.65 36.71 46.42
C VAL A 13 -26.40 35.86 46.65
N GLY A 14 -25.43 36.09 45.76
CA GLY A 14 -24.07 35.56 45.89
C GLY A 14 -23.20 35.87 44.67
N MET A 15 -23.28 37.08 44.13
CA MET A 15 -22.30 37.59 43.17
C MET A 15 -21.10 38.11 43.98
N LEU A 16 -19.93 37.50 43.83
CA LEU A 16 -18.58 38.07 44.06
C LEU A 16 -17.56 37.00 43.60
N LEU A 17 -16.98 37.14 42.41
CA LEU A 17 -15.69 37.78 42.15
C LEU A 17 -14.51 36.78 42.22
N SER A 18 -14.13 36.29 41.03
CA SER A 18 -12.76 36.06 40.55
C SER A 18 -11.63 35.89 41.59
N CYS A 19 -11.12 34.67 41.74
CA CYS A 19 -9.71 34.40 42.02
C CYS A 19 -9.42 32.91 41.80
N GLY A 20 -8.46 32.56 40.95
CA GLY A 20 -8.01 31.15 40.84
C GLY A 20 -7.63 30.68 39.44
N LEU A 21 -6.71 31.41 38.81
CA LEU A 21 -5.93 30.92 37.69
C LEU A 21 -5.14 29.65 38.11
N LEU A 22 -4.98 28.71 37.18
CA LEU A 22 -3.91 27.70 37.10
C LEU A 22 -3.89 26.54 38.11
N LEU A 23 -4.46 25.40 37.71
CA LEU A 23 -3.90 24.08 38.05
C LEU A 23 -3.81 23.21 36.79
N LEU A 24 -2.68 23.42 36.10
CA LEU A 24 -1.76 22.42 35.55
C LEU A 24 -2.36 21.10 35.08
N GLN A 25 -2.53 21.04 33.75
CA GLN A 25 -2.44 19.85 32.92
C GLN A 25 -1.13 19.10 33.24
N VAL A 26 -1.21 18.00 33.99
CA VAL A 26 -0.11 17.02 34.05
C VAL A 26 -0.48 15.89 33.10
N GLY A 27 0.25 15.88 31.99
CA GLY A 27 0.01 15.02 30.84
C GLY A 27 0.20 13.54 31.14
N CYS A 28 -0.54 12.73 30.38
CA CYS A 28 -0.19 11.35 30.09
C CYS A 28 1.20 11.32 29.45
N SER A 29 2.22 11.11 30.28
CA SER A 29 3.57 10.79 29.84
C SER A 29 3.73 9.29 29.77
N GLY A 30 4.34 8.83 28.68
CA GLY A 30 4.58 7.41 28.41
C GLY A 30 3.83 6.91 27.18
N GLY A 31 3.78 7.70 26.11
CA GLY A 31 3.66 7.12 24.79
C GLY A 31 4.87 6.21 24.61
N ASP A 32 4.64 4.90 24.63
CA ASP A 32 5.54 3.94 24.00
C ASP A 32 5.73 4.45 22.58
N ALA A 33 6.85 5.10 22.33
CA ALA A 33 7.36 5.27 21.00
C ALA A 33 7.73 3.85 20.54
N ALA A 34 6.71 3.10 20.13
CA ALA A 34 6.87 2.00 19.21
C ALA A 34 7.70 2.61 18.09
N THR A 35 8.98 2.24 18.08
CA THR A 35 9.84 2.53 16.94
C THR A 35 9.04 2.00 15.76
N PRO A 36 8.62 2.83 14.79
CA PRO A 36 7.97 2.29 13.63
C PRO A 36 8.99 1.34 13.04
N LEU A 37 8.71 0.03 13.14
CA LEU A 37 9.40 -0.99 12.39
C LEU A 37 9.39 -0.45 10.98
N SER A 38 10.56 -0.07 10.46
CA SER A 38 10.69 0.41 9.09
C SER A 38 9.99 -0.61 8.21
N GLU A 39 8.80 -0.28 7.72
CA GLU A 39 8.03 -1.19 6.90
C GLU A 39 8.95 -1.54 5.72
N PRO A 40 9.13 -2.83 5.40
CA PRO A 40 9.98 -3.23 4.29
C PRO A 40 9.50 -2.46 3.07
N ARG A 41 10.44 -1.76 2.41
CA ARG A 41 10.13 -0.76 1.39
C ARG A 41 9.34 -1.39 0.23
N THR A 42 8.01 -1.33 0.33
CA THR A 42 7.01 -1.79 -0.66
C THR A 42 6.88 -0.84 -1.84
N GLU A 43 7.64 0.26 -1.85
CA GLU A 43 7.61 1.21 -2.95
C GLU A 43 8.29 0.63 -4.18
N ALA A 44 7.53 0.55 -5.28
CA ALA A 44 8.02 0.07 -6.55
C ALA A 44 9.22 0.91 -7.03
N PRO A 45 10.33 0.30 -7.47
CA PRO A 45 11.46 1.02 -7.98
C PRO A 45 11.07 1.71 -9.29
N GLN A 46 11.57 2.93 -9.50
CA GLN A 46 11.39 3.61 -10.78
C GLN A 46 12.11 2.88 -11.92
N GLN A 47 13.23 2.21 -11.61
CA GLN A 47 14.01 1.45 -12.58
C GLN A 47 14.93 0.42 -11.91
N TRP A 48 15.26 -0.66 -12.61
CA TRP A 48 16.34 -1.58 -12.25
C TRP A 48 16.99 -2.20 -13.49
N ARG A 49 18.09 -2.92 -13.28
CA ARG A 49 18.76 -3.68 -14.33
C ARG A 49 18.75 -5.16 -14.03
N GLU A 50 18.44 -5.95 -15.04
CA GLU A 50 18.43 -7.41 -14.95
C GLU A 50 18.75 -8.00 -16.33
N GLY A 51 19.66 -8.98 -16.41
CA GLY A 51 19.95 -9.69 -17.66
C GLY A 51 20.39 -8.76 -18.81
N GLY A 52 21.10 -7.68 -18.51
CA GLY A 52 21.53 -6.67 -19.50
C GLY A 52 20.44 -5.71 -19.96
N ARG A 53 19.21 -5.82 -19.43
CA ARG A 53 18.08 -4.95 -19.74
C ARG A 53 17.88 -3.92 -18.64
N GLN A 54 17.50 -2.70 -19.04
CA GLN A 54 16.97 -1.72 -18.12
C GLN A 54 15.45 -1.81 -18.14
N TRP A 55 14.88 -2.01 -16.96
CA TRP A 55 13.45 -1.98 -16.72
C TRP A 55 13.08 -0.66 -16.08
N SER A 56 12.00 -0.06 -16.54
CA SER A 56 11.51 1.21 -16.00
C SER A 56 10.01 1.12 -15.76
N LEU A 57 9.55 1.68 -14.65
CA LEU A 57 8.13 1.82 -14.35
C LEU A 57 7.47 2.65 -15.46
N ALA A 58 6.42 2.11 -16.07
CA ALA A 58 5.66 2.83 -17.07
C ALA A 58 4.92 4.00 -16.42
N GLY A 59 4.88 5.15 -17.10
CA GLY A 59 4.06 6.28 -16.66
C GLY A 59 2.57 6.00 -16.79
N ASP A 60 2.19 5.14 -17.74
CA ASP A 60 0.80 4.81 -18.06
C ASP A 60 0.64 3.32 -18.36
N TYR A 61 -0.53 2.80 -18.04
CA TYR A 61 -1.06 1.52 -18.50
C TYR A 61 -2.06 1.80 -19.63
N GLY A 62 -2.00 1.07 -20.74
CA GLY A 62 -2.88 1.34 -21.89
C GLY A 62 -3.40 0.11 -22.63
N ALA A 63 -4.11 0.36 -23.73
CA ALA A 63 -4.79 -0.69 -24.52
C ALA A 63 -3.85 -1.80 -25.06
N ALA A 64 -2.55 -1.48 -25.25
CA ALA A 64 -1.55 -2.47 -25.62
C ALA A 64 -1.30 -3.48 -24.49
N ASP A 65 -1.35 -3.03 -23.25
CA ASP A 65 -1.21 -3.87 -22.06
C ASP A 65 -2.45 -4.74 -21.85
N ASP A 66 -3.65 -4.17 -22.02
CA ASP A 66 -4.90 -4.95 -22.03
C ASP A 66 -4.84 -6.08 -23.04
N SER A 67 -4.41 -5.78 -24.27
CA SER A 67 -4.30 -6.76 -25.35
C SER A 67 -3.30 -7.89 -25.04
N LEU A 68 -2.22 -7.60 -24.29
CA LEU A 68 -1.25 -8.61 -23.87
C LEU A 68 -1.80 -9.45 -22.72
N LEU A 69 -2.43 -8.82 -21.73
CA LEU A 69 -3.01 -9.53 -20.59
C LEU A 69 -4.21 -10.37 -20.99
N GLU A 70 -5.05 -9.92 -21.92
CA GLU A 70 -6.14 -10.74 -22.47
C GLU A 70 -5.59 -12.00 -23.14
N LYS A 71 -4.52 -11.88 -23.94
CA LYS A 71 -3.84 -13.05 -24.52
C LYS A 71 -3.34 -14.00 -23.44
N TYR A 72 -2.73 -13.47 -22.39
CA TYR A 72 -2.24 -14.26 -21.26
C TYR A 72 -3.37 -15.01 -20.56
N PHE A 73 -4.46 -14.34 -20.18
CA PHE A 73 -5.58 -14.94 -19.46
C PHE A 73 -6.36 -15.96 -20.28
N ARG A 74 -6.43 -15.80 -21.61
CA ARG A 74 -6.99 -16.86 -22.49
C ARG A 74 -6.19 -18.17 -22.43
N MET A 75 -4.89 -18.11 -22.15
CA MET A 75 -4.04 -19.29 -21.98
C MET A 75 -4.04 -19.81 -20.54
N GLN A 76 -4.52 -19.02 -19.57
CA GLN A 76 -4.53 -19.33 -18.14
C GLN A 76 -5.93 -19.10 -17.55
N PRO A 77 -6.97 -19.82 -18.03
CA PRO A 77 -8.35 -19.57 -17.64
C PRO A 77 -8.58 -19.74 -16.13
N ASP A 78 -7.79 -20.58 -15.45
CA ASP A 78 -7.89 -20.83 -14.01
C ASP A 78 -7.55 -19.61 -13.15
N LEU A 79 -6.87 -18.61 -13.72
CA LEU A 79 -6.54 -17.36 -13.03
C LEU A 79 -7.67 -16.32 -13.11
N ALA A 80 -8.73 -16.59 -13.89
CA ALA A 80 -9.85 -15.67 -14.01
C ALA A 80 -10.56 -15.49 -12.66
N GLY A 81 -10.66 -14.24 -12.21
CA GLY A 81 -11.27 -13.90 -10.93
C GLY A 81 -10.38 -14.21 -9.71
N SER A 82 -9.10 -14.55 -9.91
CA SER A 82 -8.17 -14.74 -8.81
C SER A 82 -8.00 -13.44 -7.99
N PRO A 83 -8.10 -13.50 -6.66
CA PRO A 83 -7.85 -12.35 -5.81
C PRO A 83 -6.38 -11.88 -5.84
N ASP A 84 -5.45 -12.74 -6.25
CA ASP A 84 -4.03 -12.37 -6.41
C ASP A 84 -3.78 -11.45 -7.61
N LEU A 85 -4.77 -11.32 -8.49
CA LEU A 85 -4.73 -10.49 -9.71
C LEU A 85 -5.77 -9.37 -9.66
N ALA A 86 -6.24 -9.02 -8.47
CA ALA A 86 -7.21 -7.95 -8.29
C ALA A 86 -6.59 -6.58 -8.61
N GLY A 87 -7.32 -5.76 -9.37
CA GLY A 87 -6.91 -4.40 -9.71
C GLY A 87 -5.93 -4.32 -10.88
N GLN A 88 -5.42 -3.12 -11.11
CA GLN A 88 -4.48 -2.85 -12.19
C GLN A 88 -3.05 -3.19 -11.77
N PRO A 89 -2.27 -3.91 -12.59
CA PRO A 89 -0.87 -4.20 -12.26
C PRO A 89 -0.01 -2.95 -12.38
N LEU A 90 1.10 -2.96 -11.65
CA LEU A 90 2.26 -2.15 -11.99
C LEU A 90 2.85 -2.66 -13.31
N VAL A 91 3.15 -1.75 -14.23
CA VAL A 91 3.74 -2.08 -15.53
C VAL A 91 5.18 -1.62 -15.56
N PHE A 92 6.08 -2.55 -15.87
CA PHE A 92 7.47 -2.26 -16.17
C PHE A 92 7.74 -2.57 -17.64
N THR A 93 8.53 -1.71 -18.27
CA THR A 93 8.88 -1.83 -19.69
C THR A 93 10.38 -2.00 -19.85
N SER A 94 10.78 -2.74 -20.89
CA SER A 94 12.16 -2.73 -21.37
C SER A 94 12.18 -2.66 -22.89
N GLY A 95 12.85 -1.65 -23.43
CA GLY A 95 12.77 -1.36 -24.86
C GLY A 95 11.34 -1.10 -25.33
N ALA A 96 11.06 -1.41 -26.60
CA ALA A 96 9.75 -1.11 -27.19
C ALA A 96 8.64 -2.09 -26.75
N SER A 97 8.96 -3.39 -26.62
CA SER A 97 7.95 -4.45 -26.58
C SER A 97 7.91 -5.28 -25.30
N ASP A 98 9.00 -5.33 -24.51
CA ASP A 98 8.98 -6.18 -23.33
C ASP A 98 8.18 -5.50 -22.21
N ARG A 99 7.39 -6.31 -21.52
CA ARG A 99 6.50 -5.88 -20.45
C ARG A 99 6.60 -6.82 -19.26
N GLN A 100 6.50 -6.28 -18.05
CA GLN A 100 6.31 -7.04 -16.84
C GLN A 100 5.20 -6.40 -16.03
N TYR A 101 4.18 -7.20 -15.74
CA TYR A 101 3.00 -6.83 -14.98
C TYR A 101 3.14 -7.41 -13.57
N VAL A 102 3.01 -6.58 -12.54
CA VAL A 102 3.13 -7.01 -11.15
C VAL A 102 1.90 -6.60 -10.36
N TRP A 103 1.20 -7.59 -9.83
CA TRP A 103 0.16 -7.39 -8.83
C TRP A 103 0.77 -7.54 -7.44
N LEU A 104 0.39 -6.63 -6.55
CA LEU A 104 0.78 -6.65 -5.15
C LEU A 104 -0.48 -6.83 -4.31
N ARG A 105 -0.46 -7.79 -3.38
CA ARG A 105 -1.50 -8.01 -2.40
C ARG A 105 -0.90 -7.89 -1.01
N GLN A 106 -1.36 -6.90 -0.24
CA GLN A 106 -0.98 -6.78 1.16
C GLN A 106 -1.82 -7.72 2.02
N ALA A 107 -1.16 -8.43 2.94
CA ALA A 107 -1.78 -9.29 3.94
C ALA A 107 -1.10 -9.06 5.30
N VAL A 108 -1.69 -9.60 6.37
CA VAL A 108 -1.20 -9.43 7.75
C VAL A 108 0.20 -10.02 7.93
N ASP A 109 0.52 -11.09 7.21
CA ASP A 109 1.78 -11.82 7.24
C ASP A 109 2.77 -11.38 6.15
N GLY A 110 2.43 -10.36 5.36
CA GLY A 110 3.35 -9.70 4.44
C GLY A 110 2.74 -9.37 3.07
N THR A 111 3.61 -8.95 2.15
CA THR A 111 3.23 -8.68 0.77
C THR A 111 3.33 -9.94 -0.07
N TYR A 112 2.26 -10.32 -0.74
CA TYR A 112 2.26 -11.32 -1.80
C TYR A 112 2.29 -10.64 -3.15
N TRP A 113 2.88 -11.29 -4.13
CA TRP A 113 2.95 -10.76 -5.48
C TRP A 113 2.77 -11.84 -6.53
N TYR A 114 2.20 -11.42 -7.65
CA TYR A 114 2.12 -12.20 -8.87
C TYR A 114 2.69 -11.36 -10.01
N SER A 115 3.60 -11.95 -10.79
CA SER A 115 4.31 -11.29 -11.88
C SER A 115 4.09 -12.05 -13.17
N VAL A 116 3.67 -11.34 -14.22
CA VAL A 116 3.60 -11.84 -15.59
C VAL A 116 4.58 -11.05 -16.44
N ARG A 117 5.56 -11.73 -17.02
CA ARG A 117 6.52 -11.15 -17.95
C ARG A 117 6.22 -11.58 -19.37
N TYR A 118 6.11 -10.62 -20.27
CA TYR A 118 6.10 -10.81 -21.72
C TYR A 118 7.41 -10.30 -22.30
N ALA A 119 8.23 -11.23 -22.83
CA ALA A 119 9.52 -10.90 -23.41
C ALA A 119 9.83 -11.82 -24.59
N GLY A 120 10.34 -11.23 -25.69
CA GLY A 120 10.68 -12.01 -26.88
C GLY A 120 9.51 -12.84 -27.45
N GLY A 121 8.28 -12.34 -27.33
CA GLY A 121 7.08 -13.00 -27.84
C GLY A 121 6.52 -14.12 -26.95
N ARG A 122 7.02 -14.28 -25.72
CA ARG A 122 6.62 -15.37 -24.82
C ARG A 122 6.21 -14.83 -23.45
N PHE A 123 5.28 -15.52 -22.82
CA PHE A 123 4.87 -15.26 -21.44
C PHE A 123 5.60 -16.19 -20.47
N SER A 124 5.96 -15.65 -19.32
CA SER A 124 6.42 -16.38 -18.14
C SER A 124 5.79 -15.74 -16.91
N ALA A 125 5.38 -16.55 -15.93
CA ALA A 125 4.78 -16.04 -14.71
C ALA A 125 5.49 -16.58 -13.47
N GLN A 126 5.51 -15.78 -12.41
CA GLN A 126 6.10 -16.09 -11.12
C GLN A 126 5.23 -15.49 -10.02
N SER A 127 5.28 -16.11 -8.84
CA SER A 127 4.60 -15.60 -7.65
C SER A 127 5.49 -15.79 -6.43
N GLY A 128 5.28 -14.97 -5.41
CA GLY A 128 6.04 -15.07 -4.18
C GLY A 128 5.51 -14.19 -3.07
N GLN A 129 6.24 -14.20 -1.96
CA GLN A 129 6.03 -13.33 -0.81
C GLN A 129 7.26 -12.43 -0.63
N GLY A 130 7.07 -11.22 -0.11
CA GLY A 130 8.12 -10.21 0.05
C GLY A 130 8.23 -9.29 -1.18
N VAL A 131 9.46 -9.01 -1.59
CA VAL A 131 9.77 -8.00 -2.62
C VAL A 131 9.86 -8.65 -4.01
N PRO A 132 9.07 -8.22 -5.02
CA PRO A 132 9.06 -8.84 -6.35
C PRO A 132 10.17 -8.35 -7.29
N TRP A 133 10.70 -7.15 -7.04
CA TRP A 133 11.80 -6.60 -7.83
C TRP A 133 13.14 -7.07 -7.27
N PRO A 134 14.18 -7.16 -8.11
CA PRO A 134 15.54 -7.35 -7.62
C PRO A 134 15.83 -6.24 -6.62
N LEU A 135 16.10 -6.61 -5.37
CA LEU A 135 16.74 -5.70 -4.43
C LEU A 135 18.02 -5.27 -5.13
N ALA A 136 18.22 -3.95 -5.30
CA ALA A 136 19.37 -3.38 -5.98
C ALA A 136 20.63 -4.07 -5.45
N THR A 137 21.09 -5.08 -6.18
CA THR A 137 22.31 -5.78 -5.87
C THR A 137 23.38 -4.83 -6.36
N GLU A 138 24.34 -4.56 -5.48
CA GLU A 138 25.46 -3.65 -5.72
C GLU A 138 25.96 -3.75 -7.17
N PRO A 139 26.39 -2.62 -7.79
CA PRO A 139 26.85 -2.62 -9.17
C PRO A 139 27.81 -3.77 -9.38
N ALA A 140 27.46 -4.67 -10.31
CA ALA A 140 28.30 -5.78 -10.69
C ALA A 140 29.66 -5.25 -11.15
N GLY A 141 30.66 -5.30 -10.27
CA GLY A 141 32.00 -4.84 -10.60
C GLY A 141 32.85 -4.40 -9.40
N VAL A 142 33.44 -5.37 -8.70
CA VAL A 142 34.88 -5.29 -8.41
C VAL A 142 35.48 -6.59 -8.90
N ARG A 143 36.17 -6.51 -10.03
CA ARG A 143 37.08 -7.55 -10.52
C ARG A 143 38.37 -7.50 -9.73
#